data_AF-A0A382DCI3-F1
#
_entry.id   AF-A0A382DCI3-F1
#
_cell.length_a   1.000
_cell.length_b   1.000
_cell.length_c   1.000
_cell.angle_alpha   90.00
_cell.angle_beta   90.00
_cell.angle_gamma   90.00
#
_symmetry.space_group_name_H-M   'P 1'
#
loop_
_entity.id
_entity.type
_entity.pdbx_description
1 polymer ?
#
loop_
_entity_poly.entity_id
_entity_poly.type
_entity_poly.pdbx_seq_one_letter_code
_entity_poly.pdbx_strand_id
1 'polypeptide(L)'
;MVMATTNPGSTAHVGSKEHLAVLPTLSDPRLQVAAVIIMIHLLGQIALGFRVSITQILVAIGTCAVIEASWTLHRTGKLVWPASAMLTGSSVGLIFRVIGTDHGDWWSTRGWYWYLLVSGGSLLTKYILRYRGAHLFNPSNLGLVVAFLLLGSSRVEPLDFWWAPLDGWMIAVYLVILAGGLAITARLKLLGMAVAFWATLATGIWVLAASGHCITA
;
A
#
# COMPACT_ATOMS: atom_id res chain seq x y z
N MET A 1 -22.89 2.32 2.34
CA MET A 1 -22.64 1.87 3.72
C MET A 1 -22.78 0.36 3.73
N VAL A 2 -21.70 -0.37 3.40
CA VAL A 2 -21.71 -1.84 3.45
C VAL A 2 -21.41 -2.23 4.88
N MET A 3 -22.41 -2.81 5.54
CA MET A 3 -22.32 -3.32 6.89
C MET A 3 -21.38 -4.53 6.88
N ALA A 4 -20.17 -4.35 7.43
CA ALA A 4 -19.25 -5.46 7.60
C ALA A 4 -19.86 -6.45 8.59
N THR A 5 -20.04 -7.70 8.15
CA THR A 5 -20.45 -8.81 9.01
C THR A 5 -19.30 -9.14 9.96
N THR A 6 -19.38 -8.63 11.19
CA THR A 6 -18.42 -8.87 12.26
C THR A 6 -18.76 -10.15 13.01
N ASN A 7 -17.78 -11.04 13.22
CA ASN A 7 -17.88 -12.10 14.21
C ASN A 7 -18.11 -11.51 15.62
N PRO A 8 -18.77 -12.21 16.56
CA PRO A 8 -18.93 -11.73 17.93
C PRO A 8 -17.54 -11.44 18.52
N GLY A 9 -17.32 -10.18 18.91
CA GLY A 9 -16.00 -9.67 19.28
C GLY A 9 -15.44 -10.37 20.52
N SER A 10 -14.18 -10.81 20.43
CA SER A 10 -13.41 -11.27 21.58
C SER A 10 -13.07 -10.07 22.47
N THR A 11 -13.01 -10.24 23.78
CA THR A 11 -12.54 -9.19 24.69
C THR A 11 -11.01 -9.17 24.69
N ALA A 12 -10.42 -8.00 24.46
CA ALA A 12 -8.98 -7.78 24.60
C ALA A 12 -8.73 -6.84 25.78
N HIS A 13 -7.78 -7.21 26.63
CA HIS A 13 -7.32 -6.36 27.73
C HIS A 13 -6.21 -5.45 27.22
N VAL A 14 -6.40 -4.14 27.33
CA VAL A 14 -5.32 -3.14 27.15
C VAL A 14 -5.13 -2.43 28.48
N GLY A 15 -4.07 -2.80 29.21
CA GLY A 15 -3.91 -2.40 30.61
C GLY A 15 -4.99 -3.01 31.50
N SER A 16 -5.62 -2.19 32.36
CA SER A 16 -6.68 -2.63 33.30
C SER A 16 -8.10 -2.53 32.72
N LYS A 17 -8.27 -2.20 31.44
CA LYS A 17 -9.58 -1.99 30.81
C LYS A 17 -9.86 -3.04 29.75
N GLU A 18 -11.10 -3.54 29.77
CA GLU A 18 -11.63 -4.45 28.76
C GLU A 18 -12.09 -3.66 27.54
N HIS A 19 -11.59 -4.04 26.37
CA HIS A 19 -11.98 -3.47 25.09
C HIS A 19 -12.55 -4.56 24.19
N LEU A 20 -13.61 -4.23 23.45
CA LEU A 20 -14.14 -5.12 22.42
C LEU A 20 -13.15 -5.16 21.25
N ALA A 21 -12.55 -6.33 21.01
CA ALA A 21 -11.69 -6.57 19.87
C ALA A 21 -12.52 -7.02 18.66
N VAL A 22 -12.40 -6.28 17.57
CA VAL A 22 -13.09 -6.59 16.31
C VAL A 22 -12.05 -7.01 15.28
N LEU A 23 -12.01 -8.31 15.02
CA LEU A 23 -11.12 -8.93 14.04
C LEU A 23 -11.75 -8.93 12.63
N PRO A 24 -10.92 -8.95 11.57
CA PRO A 24 -11.42 -9.03 10.20
C PRO A 24 -11.97 -10.43 9.93
N THR A 25 -13.06 -10.49 9.16
CA THR A 25 -13.60 -11.75 8.65
C THR A 25 -12.78 -12.20 7.44
N LEU A 26 -12.62 -13.50 7.22
CA LEU A 26 -11.90 -14.05 6.04
C LEU A 26 -12.51 -13.59 4.70
N SER A 27 -13.79 -13.22 4.72
CA SER A 27 -14.50 -12.63 3.59
C SER A 27 -14.22 -11.13 3.39
N ASP A 28 -13.28 -10.51 4.11
CA ASP A 28 -12.89 -9.11 3.88
C ASP A 28 -11.99 -9.02 2.62
N PRO A 29 -12.39 -8.28 1.56
CA PRO A 29 -11.58 -8.12 0.36
C PRO A 29 -10.22 -7.46 0.64
N ARG A 30 -10.07 -6.71 1.75
CA ARG A 30 -8.78 -6.13 2.15
C ARG A 30 -7.75 -7.19 2.52
N LEU A 31 -8.17 -8.35 3.02
CA LEU A 31 -7.28 -9.47 3.32
C LEU A 31 -6.73 -10.08 2.04
N GLN A 32 -7.54 -10.15 0.98
CA GLN A 32 -7.11 -10.58 -0.35
C GLN A 32 -6.11 -9.59 -0.96
N VAL A 33 -6.36 -8.28 -0.84
CA VAL A 33 -5.39 -7.23 -1.25
C VAL A 33 -4.08 -7.39 -0.49
N ALA A 34 -4.14 -7.57 0.83
CA ALA A 34 -2.96 -7.78 1.67
C ALA A 34 -2.16 -9.01 1.24
N ALA A 35 -2.84 -10.13 0.93
CA ALA A 35 -2.18 -11.35 0.46
C ALA A 35 -1.41 -11.13 -0.85
N VAL A 36 -2.02 -10.44 -1.83
CA VAL A 36 -1.36 -10.09 -3.10
C VAL A 36 -0.13 -9.22 -2.84
N ILE A 37 -0.28 -8.18 -2.02
CA ILE A 37 0.83 -7.27 -1.70
C ILE A 37 1.96 -7.99 -0.95
N ILE A 38 1.64 -8.88 0.00
CA ILE A 38 2.64 -9.69 0.72
C ILE A 38 3.39 -10.59 -0.25
N MET A 39 2.71 -11.25 -1.19
CA MET A 39 3.37 -12.05 -2.22
C MET A 39 4.35 -11.23 -3.06
N ILE A 40 3.97 -10.01 -3.44
CA ILE A 40 4.87 -9.10 -4.17
C ILE A 40 6.07 -8.70 -3.30
N HIS A 41 5.87 -8.41 -2.01
CA HIS A 41 6.99 -8.12 -1.10
C HIS A 41 7.93 -9.32 -1.00
N LEU A 42 7.40 -10.54 -0.84
CA LEU A 42 8.21 -11.75 -0.74
C LEU A 42 9.01 -12.01 -2.01
N LEU A 43 8.36 -11.98 -3.18
CA LEU A 43 9.03 -12.14 -4.47
C LEU A 43 10.06 -11.02 -4.71
N GLY A 44 9.73 -9.80 -4.31
CA GLY A 44 10.64 -8.66 -4.35
C GLY A 44 11.91 -8.88 -3.52
N GLN A 45 11.75 -9.41 -2.30
CA GLN A 45 12.83 -9.68 -1.35
C GLN A 45 13.66 -10.93 -1.67
N ILE A 46 13.09 -11.91 -2.38
CA ILE A 46 13.76 -13.18 -2.65
C ILE A 46 14.38 -13.21 -4.05
N ALA A 47 13.70 -12.60 -5.03
CA ALA A 47 14.03 -12.79 -6.43
C ALA A 47 14.32 -11.50 -7.20
N LEU A 48 13.61 -10.41 -6.93
CA LEU A 48 13.72 -9.17 -7.73
C LEU A 48 14.71 -8.15 -7.19
N GLY A 49 15.50 -8.50 -6.17
CA GLY A 49 16.56 -7.61 -5.70
C GLY A 49 16.05 -6.32 -5.06
N PHE A 50 14.86 -6.31 -4.44
CA PHE A 50 14.29 -5.09 -3.87
C PHE A 50 15.24 -4.43 -2.88
N ARG A 51 15.48 -3.12 -3.09
CA ARG A 51 16.32 -2.23 -2.28
C ARG A 51 15.57 -1.64 -1.09
N VAL A 52 14.96 -2.50 -0.29
CA VAL A 52 14.18 -2.13 0.89
C VAL A 52 14.37 -3.21 1.95
N SER A 53 14.54 -2.79 3.20
CA SER A 53 14.68 -3.70 4.33
C SER A 53 13.32 -4.12 4.89
N ILE A 54 13.28 -5.28 5.54
CA ILE A 54 12.13 -5.75 6.32
C ILE A 54 11.82 -4.74 7.43
N THR A 55 12.84 -4.19 8.09
CA THR A 55 12.67 -3.14 9.11
C THR A 55 11.90 -1.94 8.57
N GLN A 56 12.25 -1.41 7.40
CA GLN A 56 11.56 -0.28 6.78
C GLN A 56 10.08 -0.59 6.46
N ILE A 57 9.81 -1.78 5.91
CA ILE A 57 8.43 -2.25 5.63
C ILE A 57 7.63 -2.33 6.94
N LEU A 58 8.19 -2.95 7.98
CA LEU A 58 7.55 -3.09 9.28
C LEU A 58 7.31 -1.75 9.96
N VAL A 59 8.25 -0.81 9.87
CA VAL A 59 8.07 0.56 10.37
C VAL A 59 6.91 1.25 9.67
N ALA A 60 6.79 1.14 8.35
CA ALA A 60 5.70 1.76 7.61
C ALA A 60 4.33 1.16 7.96
N ILE A 61 4.22 -0.17 8.00
CA ILE A 61 2.99 -0.87 8.37
C ILE A 61 2.63 -0.60 9.84
N GLY A 62 3.61 -0.72 10.73
CA GLY A 62 3.46 -0.55 12.17
C GLY A 62 3.04 0.87 12.53
N THR A 63 3.65 1.89 11.91
CA THR A 63 3.28 3.30 12.11
C THR A 63 1.79 3.52 11.80
N CYS A 64 1.35 3.08 10.63
CA CYS A 64 -0.06 3.19 10.24
C CYS A 64 -1.00 2.39 11.15
N ALA A 65 -0.60 1.18 11.54
CA ALA A 65 -1.40 0.32 12.43
C ALA A 65 -1.58 0.97 13.80
N VAL A 66 -0.51 1.47 14.41
CA VAL A 66 -0.53 2.13 15.72
C VAL A 66 -1.40 3.39 15.66
N ILE A 67 -1.20 4.25 14.66
CA ILE A 67 -1.99 5.49 14.53
C ILE A 67 -3.49 5.17 14.40
N GLU A 68 -3.88 4.24 13.52
CA GLU A 68 -5.30 3.91 13.32
C GLU A 68 -5.91 3.21 14.54
N ALA A 69 -5.18 2.28 15.16
CA ALA A 69 -5.63 1.58 16.36
C ALA A 69 -5.82 2.54 17.53
N SER A 70 -4.83 3.41 17.81
CA SER A 70 -4.91 4.43 18.84
C SER A 70 -6.05 5.42 18.56
N TRP A 71 -6.18 5.90 17.33
CA TRP A 71 -7.25 6.81 16.93
C TRP A 71 -8.63 6.19 17.14
N THR A 72 -8.82 4.94 16.71
CA THR A 72 -10.10 4.23 16.84
C THR A 72 -10.42 3.93 18.29
N LEU A 73 -9.42 3.51 19.08
CA LEU A 73 -9.56 3.25 20.50
C LEU A 73 -9.97 4.51 21.26
N HIS A 74 -9.31 5.64 20.99
CA HIS A 74 -9.65 6.92 21.63
C HIS A 74 -11.05 7.43 21.26
N ARG A 75 -11.49 7.22 20.01
CA ARG A 75 -12.79 7.70 19.51
C ARG A 75 -13.97 6.82 19.89
N THR A 76 -13.76 5.51 19.98
CA THR A 76 -14.85 4.53 20.07
C THR A 76 -14.77 3.61 21.28
N GLY A 77 -13.63 3.60 21.99
CA GLY A 77 -13.36 2.65 23.08
C GLY A 77 -13.15 1.21 22.61
N LYS A 78 -13.17 0.94 21.30
CA LYS A 78 -13.02 -0.39 20.71
C LYS A 78 -11.68 -0.54 20.01
N LEU A 79 -11.08 -1.72 20.14
CA LEU A 79 -9.87 -2.07 19.42
C LEU A 79 -10.24 -2.77 18.12
N VAL A 80 -10.23 -2.02 17.01
CA VAL A 80 -10.58 -2.54 15.69
C VAL A 80 -9.31 -2.83 14.92
N TRP A 81 -9.25 -4.00 14.27
CA TRP A 81 -8.12 -4.36 13.43
C TRP A 81 -7.91 -3.35 12.28
N PRO A 82 -6.74 -2.69 12.20
CA PRO A 82 -6.54 -1.54 11.32
C PRO A 82 -6.17 -1.94 9.87
N ALA A 83 -6.91 -2.88 9.26
CA ALA A 83 -6.59 -3.47 7.95
C ALA A 83 -6.30 -2.41 6.86
N SER A 84 -7.14 -1.38 6.76
CA SER A 84 -6.99 -0.33 5.76
C SER A 84 -5.75 0.55 5.98
N ALA A 85 -5.38 0.79 7.24
CA ALA A 85 -4.19 1.58 7.55
C ALA A 85 -2.92 0.77 7.30
N MET A 86 -2.92 -0.51 7.67
CA MET A 86 -1.82 -1.43 7.36
C MET A 86 -1.58 -1.53 5.85
N LEU A 87 -2.63 -1.56 5.03
CA LEU A 87 -2.51 -1.49 3.57
C LEU A 87 -1.87 -0.18 3.11
N THR A 88 -2.19 0.96 3.74
CA THR A 88 -1.54 2.26 3.44
C THR A 88 -0.04 2.20 3.73
N GLY A 89 0.34 1.69 4.91
CA GLY A 89 1.75 1.50 5.28
C GLY A 89 2.47 0.51 4.37
N SER A 90 1.79 -0.57 3.97
CA SER A 90 2.34 -1.57 3.07
C SER A 90 2.52 -1.02 1.64
N SER A 91 1.62 -0.17 1.14
CA SER A 91 1.82 0.54 -0.14
C SER A 91 3.05 1.46 -0.09
N VAL A 92 3.26 2.16 1.03
CA VAL A 92 4.48 2.97 1.22
C VAL A 92 5.71 2.07 1.26
N GLY A 93 5.70 0.98 2.03
CA GLY A 93 6.80 0.01 2.06
C GLY A 93 7.10 -0.63 0.69
N LEU A 94 6.07 -0.82 -0.14
CA LEU A 94 6.24 -1.37 -1.47
C LEU A 94 6.87 -0.37 -2.45
N ILE A 95 6.46 0.90 -2.44
CA ILE A 95 6.83 1.86 -3.50
C ILE A 95 8.00 2.75 -3.08
N PHE A 96 8.06 3.17 -1.82
CA PHE A 96 9.05 4.13 -1.36
C PHE A 96 10.41 3.45 -1.20
N ARG A 97 11.47 4.04 -1.76
CA ARG A 97 12.86 3.59 -1.58
C ARG A 97 13.70 4.73 -1.04
N VAL A 98 14.54 4.42 -0.07
CA VAL A 98 15.56 5.34 0.46
C VAL A 98 16.89 4.95 -0.16
N ILE A 99 17.57 5.91 -0.76
CA ILE A 99 18.82 5.67 -1.48
C ILE A 99 19.89 5.13 -0.53
N GLY A 100 20.59 4.10 -1.00
CA GLY A 100 21.66 3.41 -0.27
C GLY A 100 21.19 2.28 0.65
N THR A 101 19.91 1.91 0.65
CA THR A 101 19.52 0.58 1.15
C THR A 101 19.78 -0.43 0.04
N ASP A 102 20.71 -1.36 0.26
CA ASP A 102 21.03 -2.41 -0.69
C ASP A 102 20.18 -3.65 -0.47
N HIS A 103 20.04 -4.46 -1.53
CA HIS A 103 19.40 -5.75 -1.43
C HIS A 103 20.18 -6.68 -0.49
N GLY A 104 19.48 -7.43 0.36
CA GLY A 104 20.08 -8.30 1.37
C GLY A 104 20.32 -7.64 2.73
N ASP A 105 20.24 -6.30 2.83
CA ASP A 105 20.28 -5.58 4.12
C ASP A 105 18.89 -5.60 4.79
N TRP A 106 18.39 -6.81 5.09
CA TRP A 106 17.00 -7.02 5.51
C TRP A 106 16.63 -6.34 6.83
N TRP A 107 17.59 -6.08 7.70
CA TRP A 107 17.34 -5.48 9.01
C TRP A 107 17.84 -4.04 9.14
N SER A 108 18.27 -3.43 8.03
CA SER A 108 18.70 -2.03 7.98
C SER A 108 17.71 -1.09 8.66
N THR A 109 18.20 -0.25 9.57
CA THR A 109 17.41 0.86 10.11
C THR A 109 17.56 2.12 9.25
N ARG A 110 18.26 2.06 8.11
CA ARG A 110 18.52 3.23 7.27
C ARG A 110 17.22 3.92 6.87
N GLY A 111 17.13 5.23 7.11
CA GLY A 111 15.95 6.01 6.73
C GLY A 111 14.65 5.56 7.37
N TRP A 112 14.67 4.80 8.47
CA TRP A 112 13.45 4.35 9.18
C TRP A 112 12.48 5.50 9.48
N TYR A 113 13.03 6.66 9.84
CA TYR A 113 12.26 7.88 10.14
C TYR A 113 11.55 8.42 8.89
N TRP A 114 12.10 8.25 7.68
CA TRP A 114 11.38 8.60 6.46
C TRP A 114 10.18 7.69 6.23
N TYR A 115 10.31 6.38 6.47
CA TYR A 115 9.17 5.46 6.39
C TYR A 115 8.11 5.80 7.44
N LEU A 116 8.51 6.16 8.66
CA LEU A 116 7.58 6.64 9.70
C LEU A 116 6.85 7.92 9.25
N LEU A 117 7.59 8.95 8.81
CA LEU A 117 7.02 10.24 8.42
C LEU A 117 6.12 10.12 7.19
N VAL A 118 6.55 9.40 6.16
CA VAL A 118 5.78 9.24 4.91
C VAL A 118 4.55 8.37 5.14
N SER A 119 4.65 7.26 5.88
CA SER A 119 3.49 6.39 6.14
C SER A 119 2.49 7.05 7.09
N GLY A 120 2.97 7.66 8.19
CA GLY A 120 2.13 8.41 9.11
C GLY A 120 1.47 9.61 8.45
N GLY A 121 2.24 10.41 7.71
CA GLY A 121 1.75 11.54 6.92
C GLY A 121 0.70 11.11 5.88
N SER A 122 0.98 10.04 5.13
CA SER A 122 0.02 9.42 4.21
C SER A 122 -1.29 9.11 4.91
N LEU A 123 -1.24 8.40 6.05
CA LEU A 123 -2.45 8.03 6.79
C LEU A 123 -3.22 9.24 7.31
N LEU A 124 -2.54 10.29 7.77
CA LEU A 124 -3.20 11.51 8.25
C LEU A 124 -4.07 12.18 7.18
N THR A 125 -3.67 12.11 5.90
CA THR A 125 -4.48 12.64 4.79
C THR A 125 -5.87 12.00 4.70
N LYS A 126 -6.01 10.73 5.12
CA LYS A 126 -7.30 10.02 5.20
C LYS A 126 -8.32 10.74 6.08
N TYR A 127 -7.83 11.41 7.12
CA TYR A 127 -8.66 12.10 8.11
C TYR A 127 -8.85 13.59 7.80
N ILE A 128 -7.83 14.23 7.23
CA ILE A 128 -7.82 15.67 6.95
C ILE A 128 -8.52 15.99 5.62
N LEU A 129 -8.16 15.26 4.55
CA LEU A 129 -8.63 15.54 3.19
C LEU A 129 -9.86 14.70 2.87
N ARG A 130 -10.99 15.11 3.44
CA ARG A 130 -12.27 14.44 3.27
C ARG A 130 -13.27 15.30 2.53
N TYR A 131 -13.98 14.69 1.60
CA TYR A 131 -15.11 15.29 0.91
C TYR A 131 -16.34 14.40 1.09
N ARG A 132 -17.45 14.99 1.56
CA ARG A 132 -18.73 14.29 1.83
C ARG A 132 -18.56 13.01 2.68
N GLY A 133 -17.68 13.05 3.67
CA GLY A 133 -17.43 11.93 4.57
C GLY A 133 -16.57 10.81 4.01
N ALA A 134 -16.05 10.92 2.78
CA ALA A 134 -15.06 9.99 2.22
C ALA A 134 -13.69 10.67 2.11
N HIS A 135 -12.60 9.89 2.19
CA HIS A 135 -11.27 10.41 1.85
C HIS A 135 -11.23 10.71 0.34
N LEU A 136 -10.68 11.85 -0.03
CA LEU A 136 -10.70 12.30 -1.42
C LEU A 136 -9.65 11.58 -2.27
N PHE A 137 -8.46 11.36 -1.70
CA PHE A 137 -7.33 10.72 -2.36
C PHE A 137 -7.00 9.38 -1.72
N ASN A 138 -6.35 8.50 -2.49
CA ASN A 138 -5.68 7.34 -1.93
C ASN A 138 -4.56 7.84 -0.99
N PRO A 139 -4.62 7.54 0.32
CA PRO A 139 -3.71 8.11 1.31
C PRO A 139 -2.23 7.84 1.00
N SER A 140 -1.88 6.63 0.58
CA SER A 140 -0.50 6.26 0.25
C SER A 140 -0.01 6.98 -1.01
N ASN A 141 -0.82 7.03 -2.06
CA ASN A 141 -0.43 7.71 -3.31
C ASN A 141 -0.15 9.20 -3.08
N LEU A 142 -1.02 9.89 -2.31
CA LEU A 142 -0.81 11.30 -2.02
C LEU A 142 0.47 11.54 -1.20
N GLY A 143 0.68 10.75 -0.15
CA GLY A 143 1.88 10.89 0.67
C GLY A 143 3.17 10.54 -0.09
N LEU A 144 3.14 9.55 -0.98
CA LEU A 144 4.28 9.21 -1.85
C LEU A 144 4.61 10.34 -2.83
N VAL A 145 3.62 10.91 -3.51
CA VAL A 145 3.83 12.05 -4.43
C VAL A 145 4.45 13.23 -3.69
N VAL A 146 3.90 13.59 -2.52
CA VAL A 146 4.45 14.66 -1.69
C VAL A 146 5.89 14.34 -1.26
N ALA A 147 6.16 13.10 -0.83
CA ALA A 147 7.50 12.69 -0.42
C ALA A 147 8.51 12.80 -1.57
N PHE A 148 8.17 12.33 -2.76
CA PHE A 148 9.06 12.40 -3.92
C PHE A 148 9.35 13.83 -4.36
N LEU A 149 8.34 14.71 -4.33
CA LEU A 149 8.50 16.11 -4.69
C LEU A 149 9.35 16.89 -3.67
N LEU A 150 9.19 16.61 -2.37
CA LEU A 150 9.89 17.34 -1.31
C LEU A 150 11.31 16.83 -1.02
N LEU A 151 11.51 15.51 -1.06
CA LEU A 151 12.79 14.89 -0.72
C LEU A 151 13.74 14.80 -1.94
N GLY A 152 13.16 14.75 -3.14
CA GLY A 152 13.88 14.68 -4.40
C GLY A 152 14.64 13.38 -4.64
N SER A 153 15.10 13.21 -5.88
CA SER A 153 15.82 12.01 -6.36
C SER A 153 17.21 11.83 -5.75
N SER A 154 17.70 12.77 -4.93
CA SER A 154 18.97 12.61 -4.21
C SER A 154 18.83 11.82 -2.91
N ARG A 155 17.59 11.60 -2.44
CA ARG A 155 17.31 10.93 -1.16
C ARG A 155 16.41 9.71 -1.31
N VAL A 156 15.45 9.80 -2.23
CA VAL A 156 14.39 8.80 -2.37
C VAL A 156 14.08 8.58 -3.83
N GLU A 157 13.60 7.38 -4.13
CA GLU A 157 13.17 7.00 -5.47
C GLU A 157 11.94 6.10 -5.39
N PRO A 158 11.08 6.10 -6.43
CA PRO A 158 10.04 5.09 -6.55
C PRO A 158 10.66 3.75 -6.91
N LEU A 159 10.06 2.66 -6.45
CA LEU A 159 10.41 1.33 -6.91
C LEU A 159 10.25 1.23 -8.45
N ASP A 160 11.31 0.80 -9.10
CA ASP A 160 11.51 0.71 -10.54
C ASP A 160 11.18 -0.67 -11.15
N PHE A 161 10.70 -1.63 -10.34
CA PHE A 161 10.54 -3.03 -10.74
C PHE A 161 9.63 -3.28 -11.96
N TRP A 162 8.79 -2.32 -12.33
CA TRP A 162 7.91 -2.40 -13.50
C TRP A 162 8.64 -2.47 -14.84
N TRP A 163 9.95 -2.19 -14.83
CA TRP A 163 10.81 -2.16 -16.02
C TRP A 163 11.92 -3.20 -15.98
N ALA A 164 11.91 -4.12 -15.01
CA ALA A 164 12.95 -5.14 -14.94
C ALA A 164 12.83 -6.13 -16.13
N PRO A 165 13.94 -6.80 -16.51
CA PRO A 165 13.95 -7.78 -17.58
C PRO A 165 12.87 -8.86 -17.40
N LEU A 166 12.29 -9.32 -18.52
CA LEU A 166 11.31 -10.39 -18.52
C LEU A 166 11.97 -11.76 -18.25
N ASP A 167 12.24 -12.04 -16.99
CA ASP A 167 12.68 -13.35 -16.50
C ASP A 167 11.53 -14.14 -15.85
N GLY A 168 11.82 -15.37 -15.42
CA GLY A 168 10.81 -16.25 -14.82
C GLY A 168 10.19 -15.67 -13.54
N TRP A 169 10.97 -14.93 -12.74
CA TRP A 169 10.49 -14.32 -11.50
C TRP A 169 9.60 -13.11 -11.76
N MET A 170 9.95 -12.29 -12.75
CA MET A 170 9.12 -11.17 -13.19
C MET A 170 7.78 -11.65 -13.74
N ILE A 171 7.79 -12.73 -14.54
CA ILE A 171 6.55 -13.38 -15.01
C ILE A 171 5.70 -13.83 -13.82
N ALA A 172 6.29 -14.45 -12.80
CA ALA A 172 5.56 -14.86 -11.60
C ALA A 172 4.92 -13.67 -10.87
N VAL A 173 5.63 -12.55 -10.75
CA VAL A 173 5.09 -11.31 -10.16
C VAL A 173 3.94 -10.75 -10.99
N TYR A 174 4.06 -10.72 -12.32
CA TYR A 174 2.95 -10.29 -13.17
C TYR A 174 1.73 -11.20 -13.05
N LEU A 175 1.91 -12.52 -12.95
CA LEU A 175 0.80 -13.43 -12.72
C LEU A 175 0.11 -13.15 -11.37
N VAL A 176 0.87 -12.89 -10.30
CA VAL A 176 0.32 -12.51 -9.00
C VAL A 176 -0.48 -11.21 -9.09
N ILE A 177 0.06 -10.19 -9.76
CA ILE A 177 -0.59 -8.88 -9.90
C ILE A 177 -1.84 -8.98 -10.77
N LEU A 178 -1.76 -9.64 -11.93
CA LEU A 178 -2.85 -9.74 -12.88
C LEU A 178 -3.98 -10.62 -12.35
N ALA A 179 -3.67 -11.82 -11.85
CA ALA A 179 -4.69 -12.70 -11.29
C ALA A 179 -5.30 -12.11 -10.02
N GLY A 180 -4.46 -11.60 -9.11
CA GLY A 180 -4.90 -10.95 -7.88
C GLY A 180 -5.75 -9.71 -8.14
N GLY A 181 -5.27 -8.82 -9.02
CA GLY A 181 -5.96 -7.59 -9.41
C GLY A 181 -7.30 -7.87 -10.11
N LEU A 182 -7.34 -8.84 -11.03
CA LEU A 182 -8.57 -9.24 -11.71
C LEU A 182 -9.58 -9.83 -10.71
N ALA A 183 -9.15 -10.72 -9.82
CA ALA A 183 -10.01 -11.31 -8.81
C ALA A 183 -10.58 -10.25 -7.85
N ILE A 184 -9.76 -9.31 -7.39
CA ILE A 184 -10.18 -8.21 -6.50
C ILE A 184 -11.16 -7.28 -7.21
N THR A 185 -10.84 -6.82 -8.42
CA THR A 185 -11.70 -5.90 -9.18
C THR A 185 -13.01 -6.56 -9.62
N ALA A 186 -13.00 -7.85 -9.96
CA ALA A 186 -14.23 -8.62 -10.21
C ALA A 186 -15.12 -8.68 -8.97
N ARG A 187 -14.54 -9.07 -7.83
CA ARG A 187 -15.25 -9.17 -6.55
C ARG A 187 -15.85 -7.85 -6.09
N LEU A 188 -15.14 -6.75 -6.33
CA LEU A 188 -15.58 -5.40 -5.96
C LEU A 188 -16.45 -4.73 -7.04
N LYS A 189 -16.73 -5.40 -8.17
CA LYS A 189 -17.46 -4.86 -9.33
C LYS A 189 -16.82 -3.58 -9.91
N LEU A 190 -15.49 -3.52 -9.88
CA LEU A 190 -14.68 -2.42 -10.39
C LEU A 190 -14.00 -2.71 -11.74
N LEU A 191 -14.31 -3.87 -12.37
CA LEU A 191 -13.71 -4.24 -13.66
C LEU A 191 -13.93 -3.18 -14.75
N GLY A 192 -15.13 -2.62 -14.85
CA GLY A 192 -15.42 -1.57 -15.83
C GLY A 192 -14.52 -0.34 -15.65
N MET A 193 -14.25 0.06 -14.41
CA MET A 193 -13.33 1.16 -14.11
C MET A 193 -11.89 0.82 -14.50
N ALA A 194 -11.43 -0.41 -14.21
CA ALA A 194 -10.08 -0.86 -14.57
C ALA A 194 -9.90 -0.91 -16.10
N VAL A 195 -10.87 -1.45 -16.84
CA VAL A 195 -10.85 -1.50 -18.30
C VAL A 195 -10.88 -0.10 -18.89
N ALA A 196 -11.73 0.79 -18.38
CA ALA A 196 -11.78 2.18 -18.83
C ALA A 196 -10.43 2.89 -18.63
N PHE A 197 -9.80 2.73 -17.46
CA PHE A 197 -8.47 3.28 -17.19
C PHE A 197 -7.43 2.80 -18.21
N TRP A 198 -7.33 1.49 -18.43
CA TRP A 198 -6.37 0.91 -19.38
C TRP A 198 -6.65 1.32 -20.82
N ALA A 199 -7.91 1.33 -21.24
CA ALA A 199 -8.29 1.77 -22.58
C ALA A 199 -7.93 3.24 -22.80
N THR A 200 -8.27 4.12 -21.85
CA THR A 200 -7.92 5.55 -21.95
C THR A 200 -6.41 5.75 -21.96
N LEU A 201 -5.65 5.04 -21.11
CA LEU A 201 -4.19 5.11 -21.10
C LEU A 201 -3.61 4.65 -22.44
N ALA A 202 -4.05 3.50 -22.96
CA ALA A 202 -3.59 2.95 -24.23
C ALA A 202 -3.91 3.88 -25.40
N THR A 203 -5.12 4.44 -25.44
CA THR A 203 -5.51 5.43 -26.46
C THR A 203 -4.66 6.69 -26.34
N GLY A 204 -4.41 7.20 -25.14
CA GLY A 204 -3.58 8.38 -24.93
C GLY A 204 -2.14 8.17 -25.40
N ILE A 205 -1.53 7.03 -25.03
CA ILE A 205 -0.19 6.65 -25.50
C ILE A 205 -0.17 6.48 -27.02
N TRP A 206 -1.19 5.85 -27.60
CA TRP A 206 -1.31 5.68 -29.04
C TRP A 206 -1.38 7.03 -29.77
N VAL A 207 -2.17 7.99 -29.27
CA VAL A 207 -2.24 9.35 -29.84
C VAL A 207 -0.87 10.03 -29.77
N LEU A 208 -0.18 9.96 -28.62
CA LEU A 208 1.15 10.54 -28.47
C LEU A 208 2.14 9.92 -29.46
N ALA A 209 2.20 8.60 -29.55
CA ALA A 209 3.07 7.89 -30.49
C ALA A 209 2.75 8.22 -31.96
N ALA A 210 1.48 8.23 -32.33
CA ALA A 210 1.03 8.59 -33.69
C ALA A 210 1.33 10.05 -34.05
N SER A 211 1.38 10.95 -33.06
CA SER A 211 1.79 12.35 -33.24
C SER A 211 3.31 12.57 -33.32
N GLY A 212 4.09 11.49 -33.35
CA GLY A 212 5.56 11.54 -33.46
C GLY A 212 6.28 11.80 -32.13
N HIS A 213 5.58 11.81 -31.00
CA HIS A 213 6.22 11.88 -29.69
C HIS A 213 6.67 10.48 -29.26
N CYS A 214 7.98 10.31 -29.04
CA CYS A 214 8.53 9.14 -28.39
C CYS A 214 8.89 9.47 -26.94
N ILE A 215 8.72 8.50 -26.03
CA ILE A 215 9.30 8.58 -24.69
C ILE A 215 10.81 8.39 -24.87
N THR A 216 11.56 9.48 -24.86
CA THR A 216 13.02 9.42 -24.81
C THR A 216 13.42 9.17 -23.36
N ALA A 217 14.07 8.02 -23.13
CA ALA A 217 14.68 7.68 -21.84
C ALA A 217 15.98 8.46 -21.61
#